data_AF-A0A918FAA4-F1
#
_entry.id   AF-A0A918FAA4-F1
#
_cell.length_a   1.000
_cell.length_b   1.000
_cell.length_c   1.000
_cell.angle_alpha   90.00
_cell.angle_beta   90.00
_cell.angle_gamma   90.00
#
_symmetry.space_group_name_H-M   'P 1'
#
loop_
_entity.id
_entity.type
_entity.pdbx_description
1 polymer ?
#
loop_
_entity_poly.entity_id
_entity_poly.type
_entity_poly.pdbx_seq_one_letter_code
_entity_poly.pdbx_strand_id
1 'polypeptide(L)'
;MILMSHSPRPRTVVSCTLLVIALVEGATACDSDGNPLASRPYDATDQISFNGPRAEGRKADPDKPLEITTEDSGGRITDVTAVDAAGRYVAGELAADGSRWHSTEPLAANARYTVRVSTEDEDGAPGRRVLTFDTGMPSTKKLLTVTFGPQTGTYGVGQPVTAELSQPIKDAAQRAIVERALKVDAKPSVQGAWHWVDDKKLHYRPKDYWPAHAAIRAHSNLDGIKVGDRLWGGRTQDLELTIGDRVIALTDASAHNLTVFKNGEEIKRIPVTTGKPGFETRNGVKVVLGKEYFVRMRGTTVGIAEGSAESYDLPVYYATRVTWSGEYVHAAPWSVGSQGYANVSHGCTGMSTANAAWFFANVRQGDIVQVVNSYGHTMETFGNGFGDWNIDWTKWTTGSALTSGEQRPRQDTSRLRPTSV
;
A
#
# COMPACT_ATOMS: atom_id res chain seq x y z
N MET A 1 -9.50 -43.13 -52.87
CA MET A 1 -8.03 -43.12 -52.99
C MET A 1 -7.53 -41.94 -52.17
N ILE A 2 -6.69 -42.01 -51.14
CA ILE A 2 -5.88 -43.04 -50.46
C ILE A 2 -5.80 -42.57 -49.00
N LEU A 3 -5.99 -43.45 -48.02
CA LEU A 3 -5.72 -43.20 -46.60
C LEU A 3 -4.21 -43.32 -46.33
N MET A 4 -3.65 -42.47 -45.47
CA MET A 4 -2.37 -42.71 -44.81
C MET A 4 -2.55 -42.69 -43.28
N SER A 5 -2.36 -43.86 -42.67
CA SER A 5 -2.19 -44.07 -41.24
C SER A 5 -0.73 -43.90 -40.83
N HIS A 6 -0.46 -43.35 -39.65
CA HIS A 6 0.87 -43.36 -39.02
C HIS A 6 0.88 -44.31 -37.82
N SER A 7 1.87 -45.20 -37.77
CA SER A 7 2.25 -45.94 -36.57
C SER A 7 3.79 -46.03 -36.52
N PRO A 8 4.42 -45.87 -35.34
CA PRO A 8 5.87 -45.68 -35.21
C PRO A 8 6.63 -47.01 -35.12
N ARG A 9 7.91 -47.00 -35.57
CA ARG A 9 8.87 -48.10 -35.37
C ARG A 9 10.07 -47.61 -34.52
N PRO A 10 10.55 -48.40 -33.54
CA PRO A 10 11.69 -48.07 -32.70
C PRO A 10 13.01 -48.40 -33.39
N ARG A 11 14.09 -47.70 -33.02
CA ARG A 11 15.48 -48.02 -33.43
C ARG A 11 16.27 -48.48 -32.21
N THR A 12 16.80 -49.70 -32.32
CA THR A 12 17.78 -50.34 -31.44
C THR A 12 19.09 -50.43 -32.20
N VAL A 13 20.22 -50.01 -31.62
CA VAL A 13 21.59 -50.31 -32.10
C VAL A 13 22.46 -50.43 -30.85
N VAL A 14 22.74 -51.64 -30.38
CA VAL A 14 23.93 -52.49 -30.64
C VAL A 14 25.21 -52.01 -29.92
N SER A 15 25.48 -52.82 -28.88
CA SER A 15 26.69 -53.10 -28.12
C SER A 15 28.02 -53.07 -28.87
N CYS A 16 29.07 -52.59 -28.20
CA CYS A 16 30.45 -53.01 -28.43
C CYS A 16 31.12 -53.28 -27.08
N THR A 17 31.39 -54.55 -26.85
CA THR A 17 32.12 -55.15 -25.73
C THR A 17 33.62 -54.98 -25.94
N LEU A 18 34.36 -54.56 -24.91
CA LEU A 18 35.78 -54.89 -24.75
C LEU A 18 36.05 -55.17 -23.27
N LEU A 19 36.67 -56.32 -23.04
CA LEU A 19 36.89 -56.97 -21.76
C LEU A 19 38.42 -57.12 -21.62
N VAL A 20 39.01 -56.54 -20.57
CA VAL A 20 40.38 -56.84 -20.13
C VAL A 20 40.37 -57.03 -18.61
N ILE A 21 41.07 -58.08 -18.20
CA ILE A 21 40.97 -58.80 -16.92
C ILE A 21 42.01 -58.29 -15.91
N ALA A 22 41.56 -58.23 -14.65
CA ALA A 22 42.24 -58.39 -13.34
C ALA A 22 43.45 -57.52 -12.94
N LEU A 23 43.29 -56.86 -11.79
CA LEU A 23 44.21 -56.91 -10.65
C LEU A 23 43.37 -56.74 -9.35
N VAL A 24 43.58 -57.66 -8.42
CA VAL A 24 42.95 -57.74 -7.08
C VAL A 24 43.95 -57.24 -6.04
N GLU A 25 43.42 -56.80 -4.88
CA GLU A 25 44.05 -56.33 -3.63
C GLU A 25 44.28 -54.81 -3.60
N GLY A 26 43.77 -54.01 -2.66
CA GLY A 26 42.93 -54.22 -1.47
C GLY A 26 43.05 -52.95 -0.63
N ALA A 27 41.94 -52.22 -0.41
CA ALA A 27 41.83 -51.23 0.65
C ALA A 27 40.35 -50.90 0.91
N THR A 28 40.04 -50.82 2.18
CA THR A 28 38.75 -50.70 2.85
C THR A 28 38.05 -49.35 2.65
N ALA A 29 36.72 -49.39 2.67
CA ALA A 29 35.79 -48.33 3.07
C ALA A 29 35.72 -47.04 2.22
N CYS A 30 34.66 -46.92 1.42
CA CYS A 30 34.00 -45.65 1.18
C CYS A 30 32.50 -45.83 1.48
N ASP A 31 32.10 -45.27 2.62
CA ASP A 31 30.72 -45.11 3.05
C ASP A 31 30.13 -43.84 2.40
N SER A 32 28.84 -43.93 2.06
CA SER A 32 27.88 -42.87 1.71
C SER A 32 28.33 -41.61 0.93
N ASP A 33 28.00 -41.56 -0.36
CA ASP A 33 27.74 -40.29 -1.05
C ASP A 33 26.38 -39.74 -0.60
N GLY A 34 26.37 -38.98 0.50
CA GLY A 34 25.22 -38.23 0.98
C GLY A 34 25.11 -36.87 0.27
N ASN A 35 23.97 -36.57 -0.33
CA ASN A 35 23.69 -35.22 -0.84
C ASN A 35 23.81 -34.21 0.33
N PRO A 36 24.74 -33.24 0.29
CA PRO A 36 24.97 -32.28 1.38
C PRO A 36 23.77 -31.35 1.63
N LEU A 37 22.79 -31.30 0.73
CA LEU A 37 21.51 -30.59 0.92
C LEU A 37 20.44 -31.43 1.63
N ALA A 38 20.68 -32.74 1.83
CA ALA A 38 19.76 -33.67 2.48
C ALA A 38 20.21 -34.11 3.89
N SER A 39 21.41 -33.71 4.31
CA SER A 39 21.92 -33.98 5.67
C SER A 39 21.07 -33.23 6.71
N ARG A 40 20.74 -33.93 7.80
CA ARG A 40 20.09 -33.29 8.95
C ARG A 40 21.06 -32.28 9.55
N PRO A 41 20.66 -31.03 9.74
CA PRO A 41 21.56 -30.04 10.31
C PRO A 41 21.99 -30.45 11.71
N TYR A 42 23.28 -30.27 12.03
CA TYR A 42 23.78 -30.45 13.38
C TYR A 42 23.26 -29.30 14.29
N ASP A 43 23.30 -29.52 15.61
CA ASP A 43 22.92 -28.49 16.58
C ASP A 43 24.04 -27.45 16.72
N ALA A 44 23.81 -26.23 16.24
CA ALA A 44 24.76 -25.13 16.29
C ALA A 44 24.62 -24.25 17.55
N THR A 45 24.04 -24.79 18.63
CA THR A 45 23.78 -24.04 19.87
C THR A 45 25.05 -23.43 20.48
N ASP A 46 26.14 -24.19 20.53
CA ASP A 46 27.39 -23.73 21.16
C ASP A 46 28.24 -22.82 20.24
N GLN A 47 27.94 -22.79 18.94
CA GLN A 47 28.69 -22.00 17.96
C GLN A 47 28.17 -20.57 17.78
N ILE A 48 27.00 -20.28 18.35
CA ILE A 48 26.30 -19.01 18.15
C ILE A 48 26.18 -18.28 19.49
N SER A 49 26.24 -16.96 19.44
CA SER A 49 25.87 -16.06 20.53
C SER A 49 24.73 -15.16 20.09
N PHE A 50 23.89 -14.76 21.04
CA PHE A 50 22.89 -13.72 20.84
C PHE A 50 22.96 -12.73 22.00
N ASN A 51 22.64 -11.47 21.75
CA ASN A 51 22.73 -10.37 22.72
C ASN A 51 21.53 -10.25 23.67
N GLY A 52 20.60 -11.21 23.63
CA GLY A 52 19.46 -11.27 24.53
C GLY A 52 19.77 -12.00 25.85
N PRO A 53 18.82 -12.01 26.79
CA PRO A 53 19.05 -12.57 28.12
C PRO A 53 19.26 -14.10 28.06
N ARG A 54 20.37 -14.56 28.65
CA ARG A 54 20.68 -15.99 28.84
C ARG A 54 19.97 -16.63 30.05
N ALA A 55 19.45 -15.81 30.97
CA ALA A 55 18.79 -16.27 32.20
C ALA A 55 17.27 -16.32 32.05
N GLU A 56 16.65 -17.40 32.55
CA GLU A 56 15.20 -17.58 32.55
C GLU A 56 14.47 -16.39 33.21
N GLY A 57 13.38 -15.96 32.59
CA GLY A 57 12.52 -14.86 33.10
C GLY A 57 13.02 -13.44 32.81
N ARG A 58 14.24 -13.24 32.31
CA ARG A 58 14.68 -11.92 31.83
C ARG A 58 14.18 -11.68 30.41
N LYS A 59 13.76 -10.44 30.14
CA LYS A 59 13.25 -10.02 28.83
C LYS A 59 14.31 -9.20 28.08
N ALA A 60 14.40 -9.40 26.76
CA ALA A 60 15.26 -8.62 25.89
C ALA A 60 14.78 -7.16 25.84
N ASP A 61 15.73 -6.23 25.74
CA ASP A 61 15.42 -4.82 25.57
C ASP A 61 15.00 -4.56 24.11
N PRO A 62 13.72 -4.22 23.83
CA PRO A 62 13.27 -3.96 22.46
C PRO A 62 13.87 -2.68 21.86
N ASP A 63 14.53 -1.84 22.67
CA ASP A 63 15.26 -0.65 22.20
C ASP A 63 16.63 -1.00 21.59
N LYS A 64 17.13 -2.23 21.78
CA LYS A 64 18.40 -2.71 21.22
C LYS A 64 18.16 -3.57 19.98
N PRO A 65 19.01 -3.47 18.94
CA PRO A 65 18.93 -4.39 17.82
C PRO A 65 19.15 -5.81 18.30
N LEU A 66 18.49 -6.77 17.66
CA LEU A 66 18.83 -8.19 17.86
C LEU A 66 20.16 -8.44 17.17
N GLU A 67 21.14 -8.97 17.88
CA GLU A 67 22.44 -9.33 17.33
C GLU A 67 22.71 -10.81 17.54
N ILE A 68 23.23 -11.44 16.49
CA ILE A 68 23.61 -12.86 16.45
C ILE A 68 25.02 -12.94 15.88
N THR A 69 25.91 -13.62 16.58
CA THR A 69 27.34 -13.71 16.23
C THR A 69 27.82 -15.15 16.31
N THR A 70 28.82 -15.51 15.52
CA THR A 70 29.54 -16.78 15.69
C THR A 70 30.55 -16.66 16.83
N GLU A 71 30.64 -17.65 17.72
CA GLU A 71 31.62 -17.66 18.82
C GLU A 71 32.99 -18.21 18.36
N ASP A 72 33.01 -19.14 17.39
CA ASP A 72 34.23 -19.81 16.90
C ASP A 72 34.54 -19.50 15.43
N SER A 73 35.81 -19.65 15.03
CA SER A 73 36.29 -19.40 13.66
C SER A 73 35.91 -20.49 12.64
N GLY A 74 35.42 -21.64 13.10
CA GLY A 74 35.18 -22.82 12.26
C GLY A 74 33.81 -22.92 11.61
N GLY A 75 32.98 -21.87 11.72
CA GLY A 75 31.66 -21.85 11.09
C GLY A 75 31.14 -20.44 10.84
N ARG A 76 30.20 -20.32 9.92
CA ARG A 76 29.58 -19.05 9.52
C ARG A 76 28.06 -19.13 9.53
N ILE A 77 27.41 -17.99 9.75
CA ILE A 77 25.96 -17.84 9.58
C ILE A 77 25.67 -17.74 8.08
N THR A 78 24.73 -18.54 7.61
CA THR A 78 24.27 -18.55 6.21
C THR A 78 22.92 -17.88 6.03
N ASP A 79 22.05 -17.96 7.04
CA ASP A 79 20.73 -17.32 7.03
C ASP A 79 20.20 -17.09 8.45
N VAL A 80 19.41 -16.03 8.63
CA VAL A 80 18.68 -15.75 9.87
C VAL A 80 17.24 -15.37 9.54
N THR A 81 16.30 -16.12 10.10
CA THR A 81 14.88 -15.79 10.06
C THR A 81 14.39 -15.50 11.47
N ALA A 82 14.02 -14.25 11.74
CA ALA A 82 13.42 -13.82 13.00
C ALA A 82 11.95 -13.44 12.79
N VAL A 83 11.05 -14.06 13.55
CA VAL A 83 9.60 -13.86 13.49
C VAL A 83 9.04 -13.65 14.89
N ASP A 84 8.15 -12.67 15.04
CA ASP A 84 7.38 -12.52 16.28
C ASP A 84 6.11 -13.38 16.29
N ALA A 85 5.48 -13.52 17.46
CA ALA A 85 4.26 -14.29 17.64
C ALA A 85 3.04 -13.74 16.86
N ALA A 86 3.11 -12.51 16.33
CA ALA A 86 2.11 -11.94 15.44
C ALA A 86 2.37 -12.25 13.96
N GLY A 87 3.46 -12.97 13.64
CA GLY A 87 3.85 -13.34 12.29
C GLY A 87 4.67 -12.29 11.56
N ARG A 88 5.13 -11.22 12.22
CA ARG A 88 5.98 -10.20 11.61
C ARG A 88 7.43 -10.68 11.53
N TYR A 89 7.97 -10.69 10.32
CA TYR A 89 9.40 -10.88 10.08
C TYR A 89 10.18 -9.63 10.45
N VAL A 90 11.35 -9.80 11.08
CA VAL A 90 12.27 -8.71 11.39
C VAL A 90 13.32 -8.63 10.30
N ALA A 91 13.41 -7.49 9.62
CA ALA A 91 14.49 -7.27 8.67
C ALA A 91 15.84 -7.18 9.39
N GLY A 92 16.88 -7.68 8.74
CA GLY A 92 18.25 -7.58 9.23
C GLY A 92 19.29 -7.76 8.15
N GLU A 93 20.54 -7.54 8.52
CA GLU A 93 21.71 -7.60 7.65
C GLU A 93 22.69 -8.65 8.17
N LEU A 94 23.18 -9.48 7.26
CA LEU A 94 24.23 -10.48 7.49
C LEU A 94 25.56 -9.92 6.97
N ALA A 95 26.60 -9.95 7.79
CA ALA A 95 27.96 -9.62 7.38
C ALA A 95 28.43 -10.54 6.24
N ALA A 96 29.27 -10.03 5.34
CA ALA A 96 29.69 -10.76 4.14
C ALA A 96 30.46 -12.06 4.47
N ASP A 97 31.18 -12.06 5.59
CA ASP A 97 31.90 -13.22 6.14
C ASP A 97 31.01 -14.19 6.93
N GLY A 98 29.75 -13.84 7.17
CA GLY A 98 28.80 -14.62 7.97
C GLY A 98 29.10 -14.63 9.48
N SER A 99 29.97 -13.75 9.97
CA SER A 99 30.34 -13.69 11.40
C SER A 99 29.25 -13.08 12.29
N ARG A 100 28.44 -12.17 11.72
CA ARG A 100 27.44 -11.39 12.46
C ARG A 100 26.19 -11.13 11.63
N TRP A 101 25.03 -11.28 12.25
CA TRP A 101 23.76 -10.76 11.78
C TRP A 101 23.20 -9.76 12.80
N HIS A 102 22.55 -8.70 12.33
CA HIS A 102 21.79 -7.81 13.20
C HIS A 102 20.49 -7.34 12.58
N SER A 103 19.49 -7.04 13.41
CA SER A 103 18.26 -6.42 12.94
C SER A 103 18.50 -4.99 12.45
N THR A 104 17.78 -4.60 11.41
CA THR A 104 17.75 -3.23 10.84
C THR A 104 16.42 -2.53 11.09
N GLU A 105 15.50 -3.22 11.78
CA GLU A 105 14.22 -2.71 12.24
C GLU A 105 14.10 -2.86 13.76
N PRO A 106 13.30 -2.00 14.43
CA PRO A 106 12.99 -2.14 15.84
C PRO A 106 12.29 -3.47 16.14
N LEU A 107 12.61 -4.06 17.29
CA LEU A 107 11.84 -5.17 17.83
C LEU A 107 10.51 -4.65 18.41
N ALA A 108 9.44 -5.44 18.30
CA ALA A 108 8.24 -5.15 19.06
C ALA A 108 8.50 -5.37 20.55
N ALA A 109 8.00 -4.46 21.36
CA ALA A 109 7.91 -4.62 22.80
C ALA A 109 6.80 -5.61 23.18
N ASN A 110 6.98 -6.28 24.32
CA ASN A 110 6.07 -7.28 24.88
C ASN A 110 5.68 -8.36 23.86
N ALA A 111 6.64 -8.77 23.03
CA ALA A 111 6.46 -9.75 21.99
C ALA A 111 7.37 -10.97 22.23
N ARG A 112 6.87 -12.14 21.84
CA ARG A 112 7.67 -13.37 21.79
C ARG A 112 8.25 -13.53 20.40
N TYR A 113 9.53 -13.86 20.32
CA TYR A 113 10.25 -14.11 19.09
C TYR A 113 10.67 -15.56 18.97
N THR A 114 10.64 -16.07 17.75
CA THR A 114 11.33 -17.29 17.33
C THR A 114 12.34 -16.91 16.26
N VAL A 115 13.60 -17.23 16.50
CA VAL A 115 14.70 -16.96 15.57
C VAL A 115 15.34 -18.26 15.16
N ARG A 116 15.40 -18.49 13.85
CA ARG A 116 16.08 -19.64 13.26
C ARG A 116 17.37 -19.13 12.61
N VAL A 117 18.49 -19.65 13.09
CA VAL A 117 19.83 -19.37 12.56
C VAL A 117 20.29 -20.62 11.83
N SER A 118 20.62 -20.46 10.55
CA SER A 118 21.27 -21.50 9.76
C SER A 118 22.75 -21.18 9.67
N THR A 119 23.59 -22.20 9.86
CA THR A 119 25.04 -22.10 9.82
C THR A 119 25.64 -23.12 8.87
N GLU A 120 26.93 -22.99 8.62
CA GLU A 120 27.74 -23.92 7.85
C GLU A 120 29.12 -23.98 8.52
N ASP A 121 29.65 -25.18 8.75
CA ASP A 121 31.02 -25.36 9.27
C ASP A 121 32.08 -25.33 8.16
N GLU A 122 33.35 -25.51 8.52
CA GLU A 122 34.48 -25.55 7.58
C GLU A 122 34.36 -26.62 6.50
N ASP A 123 33.66 -27.73 6.79
CA ASP A 123 33.44 -28.85 5.86
C ASP A 123 32.19 -28.66 4.98
N GLY A 124 31.47 -27.54 5.15
CA GLY A 124 30.25 -27.25 4.42
C GLY A 124 29.02 -27.97 4.98
N ALA A 125 29.11 -28.59 6.16
CA ALA A 125 27.97 -29.27 6.75
C ALA A 125 26.98 -28.23 7.31
N PRO A 126 25.66 -28.40 7.06
CA PRO A 126 24.67 -27.44 7.53
C PRO A 126 24.47 -27.58 9.04
N GLY A 127 24.47 -26.46 9.76
CA GLY A 127 24.08 -26.38 11.16
C GLY A 127 22.79 -25.59 11.35
N ARG A 128 22.15 -25.78 12.51
CA ARG A 128 20.96 -25.02 12.88
C ARG A 128 20.89 -24.74 14.36
N ARG A 129 20.45 -23.52 14.67
CA ARG A 129 20.01 -23.12 16.00
C ARG A 129 18.64 -22.47 15.95
N VAL A 130 17.82 -22.77 16.95
CA VAL A 130 16.55 -22.07 17.19
C VAL A 130 16.62 -21.39 18.54
N LEU A 131 16.30 -20.10 18.57
CA LEU A 131 16.25 -19.27 19.76
C LEU A 131 14.82 -18.79 19.97
N THR A 132 14.38 -18.76 21.22
CA THR A 132 13.13 -18.13 21.61
C THR A 132 13.38 -17.15 22.75
N PHE A 133 12.88 -15.94 22.63
CA PHE A 133 12.99 -14.93 23.69
C PHE A 133 11.77 -14.02 23.71
N ASP A 134 11.56 -13.36 24.84
CA ASP A 134 10.50 -12.39 25.04
C ASP A 134 11.11 -10.98 25.20
N THR A 135 10.49 -9.97 24.59
CA THR A 135 10.90 -8.57 24.77
C THR A 135 10.17 -7.88 25.92
N GLY A 136 10.84 -6.91 26.54
CA GLY A 136 10.33 -6.11 27.64
C GLY A 136 9.16 -5.20 27.26
N MET A 137 8.57 -4.56 28.26
CA MET A 137 7.58 -3.50 28.04
C MET A 137 8.25 -2.26 27.44
N PRO A 138 7.51 -1.41 26.71
CA PRO A 138 8.02 -0.12 26.27
C PRO A 138 8.54 0.71 27.46
N SER A 139 9.61 1.47 27.24
CA SER A 139 10.20 2.37 28.23
C SER A 139 9.31 3.59 28.56
N THR A 140 8.16 3.74 27.90
CA THR A 140 7.23 4.88 28.00
C THR A 140 5.77 4.44 27.75
N LYS A 141 4.80 5.26 28.17
CA LYS A 141 3.37 5.06 27.88
C LYS A 141 2.86 5.86 26.67
N LYS A 142 3.70 6.69 26.04
CA LYS A 142 3.28 7.50 24.89
C LYS A 142 3.13 6.61 23.65
N LEU A 143 1.93 6.59 23.11
CA LEU A 143 1.58 5.80 21.93
C LEU A 143 1.29 6.69 20.72
N LEU A 144 1.76 6.24 19.56
CA LEU A 144 1.33 6.69 18.25
C LEU A 144 0.25 5.73 17.76
N THR A 145 -0.97 6.24 17.59
CA THR A 145 -2.09 5.47 17.05
C THR A 145 -2.44 6.00 15.68
N VAL A 146 -3.01 5.13 14.86
CA VAL A 146 -3.45 5.45 13.50
C VAL A 146 -4.96 5.30 13.42
N THR A 147 -5.61 6.25 12.77
CA THR A 147 -7.03 6.16 12.42
C THR A 147 -7.10 6.03 10.91
N PHE A 148 -7.52 4.86 10.42
CA PHE A 148 -7.73 4.66 9.01
C PHE A 148 -9.06 5.27 8.56
N GLY A 149 -9.07 5.79 7.33
CA GLY A 149 -10.24 6.32 6.64
C GLY A 149 -10.34 5.76 5.22
N PRO A 150 -11.53 5.81 4.59
CA PRO A 150 -12.80 6.27 5.15
C PRO A 150 -13.38 5.25 6.15
N GLN A 151 -14.67 5.36 6.51
CA GLN A 151 -15.34 4.32 7.31
C GLN A 151 -15.46 3.02 6.50
N THR A 152 -15.62 1.89 7.19
CA THR A 152 -15.93 0.61 6.54
C THR A 152 -17.17 0.73 5.66
N GLY A 153 -17.09 0.27 4.42
CA GLY A 153 -18.21 0.36 3.49
C GLY A 153 -17.84 0.12 2.04
N THR A 154 -18.77 0.46 1.16
CA THR A 154 -18.59 0.37 -0.30
C THR A 154 -18.38 1.74 -0.91
N TYR A 155 -17.29 1.91 -1.66
CA TYR A 155 -16.90 3.17 -2.27
C TYR A 155 -16.68 3.03 -3.77
N GLY A 156 -16.60 4.16 -4.47
CA GLY A 156 -16.19 4.20 -5.87
C GLY A 156 -14.69 3.98 -6.06
N VAL A 157 -14.30 3.76 -7.31
CA VAL A 157 -12.93 3.38 -7.69
C VAL A 157 -11.85 4.43 -7.40
N GLY A 158 -12.26 5.67 -7.12
CA GLY A 158 -11.37 6.78 -6.81
C GLY A 158 -11.05 6.96 -5.33
N GLN A 159 -11.66 6.19 -4.43
CA GLN A 159 -11.52 6.40 -2.99
C GLN A 159 -10.10 6.12 -2.49
N PRO A 160 -9.31 7.10 -2.02
CA PRO A 160 -8.06 6.79 -1.35
C PRO A 160 -8.32 6.17 0.03
N VAL A 161 -7.37 5.35 0.49
CA VAL A 161 -7.27 4.97 1.90
C VAL A 161 -6.49 6.07 2.61
N THR A 162 -6.98 6.57 3.73
CA THR A 162 -6.27 7.59 4.53
C THR A 162 -5.80 6.99 5.84
N ALA A 163 -4.68 7.49 6.37
CA ALA A 163 -4.18 7.17 7.70
C ALA A 163 -3.88 8.48 8.42
N GLU A 164 -4.62 8.75 9.50
CA GLU A 164 -4.39 9.92 10.35
C GLU A 164 -3.71 9.48 11.65
N LEU A 165 -2.52 10.04 11.89
CA LEU A 165 -1.71 9.79 13.06
C LEU A 165 -2.20 10.67 14.22
N SER A 166 -2.22 10.12 15.44
CA SER A 166 -2.59 10.87 16.64
C SER A 166 -1.63 12.02 16.97
N GLN A 167 -0.40 11.98 16.46
CA GLN A 167 0.67 12.96 16.71
C GLN A 167 1.49 13.20 15.43
N PRO A 168 2.07 14.40 15.24
CA PRO A 168 2.86 14.69 14.05
C PRO A 168 4.21 13.97 14.09
N ILE A 169 4.65 13.43 12.94
CA ILE A 169 5.95 12.79 12.72
C ILE A 169 6.70 13.57 11.65
N LYS A 170 7.76 14.28 12.07
CA LYS A 170 8.56 15.15 11.21
C LYS A 170 9.84 14.49 10.71
N ASP A 171 10.41 13.61 11.53
CA ASP A 171 11.68 12.96 11.23
C ASP A 171 11.50 11.88 10.15
N ALA A 172 12.39 11.88 9.15
CA ALA A 172 12.29 10.99 8.00
C ALA A 172 12.46 9.50 8.37
N ALA A 173 13.33 9.17 9.34
CA ALA A 173 13.52 7.80 9.78
C ALA A 173 12.29 7.29 10.54
N GLN A 174 11.68 8.14 11.38
CA GLN A 174 10.41 7.83 12.05
C GLN A 174 9.27 7.63 11.06
N ARG A 175 9.19 8.49 10.02
CA ARG A 175 8.21 8.33 8.93
C ARG A 175 8.40 6.99 8.20
N ALA A 176 9.63 6.60 7.92
CA ALA A 176 9.92 5.31 7.29
C ALA A 176 9.46 4.11 8.16
N ILE A 177 9.63 4.18 9.48
CA ILE A 177 9.13 3.16 10.42
C ILE A 177 7.59 3.08 10.35
N VAL A 178 6.92 4.23 10.44
CA VAL A 178 5.46 4.32 10.37
C VAL A 178 4.95 3.75 9.06
N GLU A 179 5.43 4.27 7.93
CA GLU A 179 4.94 3.88 6.61
C GLU A 179 5.16 2.39 6.32
N ARG A 180 6.30 1.82 6.73
CA ARG A 180 6.59 0.40 6.53
C ARG A 180 5.61 -0.50 7.28
N ALA A 181 5.14 -0.06 8.44
CA ALA A 181 4.21 -0.79 9.29
C ALA A 181 2.75 -0.66 8.82
N LEU A 182 2.40 0.36 8.03
CA LEU A 182 1.07 0.50 7.44
C LEU A 182 0.96 -0.35 6.17
N LYS A 183 -0.01 -1.25 6.14
CA LYS A 183 -0.23 -2.18 5.04
C LYS A 183 -1.61 -1.98 4.43
N VAL A 184 -1.68 -2.13 3.12
CA VAL A 184 -2.93 -2.13 2.35
C VAL A 184 -2.89 -3.35 1.45
N ASP A 185 -3.75 -4.32 1.73
CA ASP A 185 -3.95 -5.50 0.92
C ASP A 185 -5.18 -5.29 0.03
N ALA A 186 -5.09 -5.74 -1.22
CA ALA A 186 -6.20 -5.66 -2.16
C ALA A 186 -6.37 -6.96 -2.92
N LYS A 187 -7.63 -7.32 -3.20
CA LYS A 187 -8.01 -8.43 -4.06
C LYS A 187 -8.94 -7.91 -5.16
N PRO A 188 -8.55 -7.94 -6.44
CA PRO A 188 -7.24 -8.38 -6.95
C PRO A 188 -6.08 -7.48 -6.50
N SER A 189 -4.86 -8.04 -6.50
CA SER A 189 -3.67 -7.31 -6.08
C SER A 189 -3.34 -6.18 -7.04
N VAL A 190 -2.95 -5.02 -6.48
CA VAL A 190 -2.58 -3.83 -7.22
C VAL A 190 -1.32 -3.21 -6.65
N GLN A 191 -0.53 -2.57 -7.51
CA GLN A 191 0.58 -1.74 -7.06
C GLN A 191 0.05 -0.41 -6.53
N GLY A 192 0.28 -0.14 -5.24
CA GLY A 192 -0.03 1.13 -4.61
C GLY A 192 1.07 1.60 -3.66
N ALA A 193 0.97 2.87 -3.24
CA ALA A 193 1.97 3.51 -2.40
C ALA A 193 1.31 4.52 -1.46
N TRP A 194 1.87 4.65 -0.26
CA TRP A 194 1.58 5.72 0.67
C TRP A 194 2.24 7.04 0.20
N HIS A 195 1.59 8.14 0.53
CA HIS A 195 2.08 9.50 0.33
C HIS A 195 1.83 10.31 1.61
N TRP A 196 2.87 10.90 2.17
CA TRP A 196 2.74 11.81 3.31
C TRP A 196 2.17 13.15 2.83
N VAL A 197 0.91 13.42 3.19
CA VAL A 197 0.21 14.67 2.86
C VAL A 197 0.69 15.81 3.77
N ASP A 198 0.88 15.50 5.04
CA ASP A 198 1.47 16.39 6.04
C ASP A 198 2.14 15.54 7.15
N ASP A 199 2.52 16.17 8.27
CA ASP A 199 3.17 15.47 9.40
C ASP A 199 2.27 14.43 10.10
N LYS A 200 0.96 14.46 9.87
CA LYS A 200 -0.04 13.58 10.51
C LYS A 200 -0.83 12.72 9.55
N LYS A 201 -0.90 13.08 8.27
CA LYS A 201 -1.82 12.43 7.33
C LYS A 201 -1.05 11.76 6.20
N LEU A 202 -1.39 10.51 5.96
CA LEU A 202 -0.96 9.77 4.79
C LEU A 202 -2.17 9.37 3.97
N HIS A 203 -2.03 9.42 2.67
CA HIS A 203 -2.99 8.85 1.73
C HIS A 203 -2.35 7.69 0.99
N TYR A 204 -3.10 6.64 0.69
CA TYR A 204 -2.70 5.51 -0.13
C TYR A 204 -3.64 5.38 -1.30
N ARG A 205 -3.06 5.21 -2.49
CA ARG A 205 -3.78 4.81 -3.69
C ARG A 205 -2.95 3.89 -4.57
N PRO A 206 -3.60 3.06 -5.40
CA PRO A 206 -2.93 2.38 -6.50
C PRO A 206 -2.49 3.37 -7.58
N LYS A 207 -1.63 2.88 -8.49
CA LYS A 207 -1.18 3.63 -9.67
C LYS A 207 -2.35 4.15 -10.50
N ASP A 208 -3.23 3.22 -10.86
CA ASP A 208 -4.50 3.47 -11.54
C ASP A 208 -5.65 3.41 -10.52
N TYR A 209 -6.87 3.77 -10.91
CA TYR A 209 -8.05 3.61 -10.03
C TYR A 209 -8.20 2.18 -9.51
N TRP A 210 -8.82 2.04 -8.34
CA TRP A 210 -9.09 0.72 -7.79
C TRP A 210 -9.88 -0.15 -8.78
N PRO A 211 -9.57 -1.45 -8.89
CA PRO A 211 -10.38 -2.38 -9.66
C PRO A 211 -11.82 -2.39 -9.14
N ALA A 212 -12.80 -2.43 -10.04
CA ALA A 212 -14.19 -2.60 -9.65
C ALA A 212 -14.36 -3.91 -8.87
N HIS A 213 -15.23 -3.90 -7.86
CA HIS A 213 -15.48 -5.06 -6.98
C HIS A 213 -14.27 -5.54 -6.16
N ALA A 214 -13.21 -4.73 -6.05
CA ALA A 214 -12.08 -5.06 -5.20
C ALA A 214 -12.45 -5.07 -3.72
N ALA A 215 -11.85 -6.00 -2.97
CA ALA A 215 -11.83 -5.98 -1.51
C ALA A 215 -10.49 -5.42 -1.03
N ILE A 216 -10.52 -4.44 -0.13
CA ILE A 216 -9.35 -3.74 0.40
C ILE A 216 -9.33 -3.89 1.91
N ARG A 217 -8.18 -4.24 2.47
CA ARG A 217 -7.93 -4.23 3.92
C ARG A 217 -6.72 -3.35 4.22
N ALA A 218 -6.92 -2.30 5.01
CA ALA A 218 -5.83 -1.51 5.56
C ALA A 218 -5.61 -1.88 7.03
N HIS A 219 -4.38 -2.17 7.40
CA HIS A 219 -4.01 -2.59 8.75
C HIS A 219 -2.66 -2.01 9.16
N SER A 220 -2.37 -2.00 10.45
CA SER A 220 -1.14 -1.41 11.00
C SER A 220 -0.41 -2.40 11.91
N ASN A 221 0.86 -2.64 11.60
CA ASN A 221 1.76 -3.48 12.39
C ASN A 221 2.61 -2.67 13.38
N LEU A 222 2.13 -1.48 13.76
CA LEU A 222 2.82 -0.56 14.66
C LEU A 222 2.73 -0.97 16.13
N ASP A 223 1.81 -1.85 16.53
CA ASP A 223 1.65 -2.19 17.95
C ASP A 223 2.97 -2.69 18.55
N GLY A 224 3.43 -1.98 19.58
CA GLY A 224 4.69 -2.28 20.25
C GLY A 224 5.94 -1.97 19.43
N ILE A 225 5.88 -1.30 18.27
CA ILE A 225 7.07 -0.88 17.51
C ILE A 225 7.59 0.46 18.00
N LYS A 226 8.89 0.58 18.25
CA LYS A 226 9.50 1.87 18.55
C LYS A 226 9.47 2.76 17.31
N VAL A 227 8.79 3.89 17.38
CA VAL A 227 8.76 4.89 16.31
C VAL A 227 9.83 5.95 16.54
N GLY A 228 10.06 6.34 17.79
CA GLY A 228 11.06 7.34 18.14
C GLY A 228 11.37 7.36 19.63
N ASP A 229 12.17 8.34 20.06
CA ASP A 229 12.52 8.50 21.47
C ASP A 229 11.27 8.69 22.33
N ARG A 230 11.00 7.70 23.18
CA ARG A 230 9.80 7.65 24.02
C ARG A 230 8.50 7.73 23.23
N LEU A 231 8.45 7.19 22.01
CA LEU A 231 7.23 7.03 21.23
C LEU A 231 7.16 5.64 20.62
N TRP A 232 6.10 4.92 20.97
CA TRP A 232 5.85 3.56 20.49
C TRP A 232 4.54 3.51 19.73
N GLY A 233 4.44 2.65 18.74
CA GLY A 233 3.20 2.42 18.04
C GLY A 233 2.21 1.68 18.95
N GLY A 234 0.94 2.07 18.84
CA GLY A 234 -0.18 1.43 19.52
C GLY A 234 -1.06 0.66 18.56
N ARG A 235 -1.94 -0.16 19.13
CA ARG A 235 -2.99 -0.86 18.37
C ARG A 235 -3.82 0.11 17.55
N THR A 236 -4.18 -0.36 16.37
CA THR A 236 -4.99 0.35 15.39
C THR A 236 -6.12 -0.58 14.98
N GLN A 237 -7.30 -0.02 14.76
CA GLN A 237 -8.41 -0.77 14.19
C GLN A 237 -8.20 -0.92 12.69
N ASP A 238 -8.32 -2.14 12.18
CA ASP A 238 -8.27 -2.41 10.74
C ASP A 238 -9.46 -1.75 10.02
N LEU A 239 -9.23 -1.37 8.76
CA LEU A 239 -10.25 -0.87 7.86
C LEU A 239 -10.49 -1.87 6.74
N GLU A 240 -11.75 -2.18 6.49
CA GLU A 240 -12.19 -3.00 5.36
C GLU A 240 -13.05 -2.17 4.42
N LEU A 241 -12.71 -2.18 3.13
CA LEU A 241 -13.48 -1.50 2.09
C LEU A 241 -13.83 -2.48 0.98
N THR A 242 -14.94 -2.21 0.32
CA THR A 242 -15.29 -2.82 -0.96
C THR A 242 -15.42 -1.74 -2.02
N ILE A 243 -15.05 -2.06 -3.25
CA ILE A 243 -15.14 -1.14 -4.38
C ILE A 243 -16.37 -1.49 -5.22
N GLY A 244 -17.13 -0.48 -5.60
CA GLY A 244 -18.31 -0.62 -6.45
C GLY A 244 -17.98 -0.83 -7.93
N ASP A 245 -19.00 -0.60 -8.76
CA ASP A 245 -18.82 -0.39 -10.18
C ASP A 245 -17.89 0.81 -10.44
N ARG A 246 -17.18 0.80 -11.56
CA ARG A 246 -16.38 1.94 -12.01
C ARG A 246 -17.31 3.01 -12.58
N VAL A 247 -17.57 4.06 -11.82
CA VAL A 247 -18.35 5.22 -12.27
C VAL A 247 -17.46 6.44 -12.42
N ILE A 248 -17.47 7.03 -13.62
CA ILE A 248 -16.73 8.25 -13.96
C ILE A 248 -17.70 9.22 -14.64
N ALA A 249 -17.83 10.42 -14.08
CA ALA A 249 -18.56 11.53 -14.69
C ALA A 249 -17.56 12.52 -15.27
N LEU A 250 -17.52 12.65 -16.59
CA LEU A 250 -16.68 13.59 -17.30
C LEU A 250 -17.49 14.85 -17.63
N THR A 251 -17.17 15.97 -16.99
CA THR A 251 -17.69 17.29 -17.31
C THR A 251 -16.74 17.99 -18.27
N ASP A 252 -17.20 18.25 -19.48
CA ASP A 252 -16.55 19.16 -20.41
C ASP A 252 -17.19 20.55 -20.26
N ALA A 253 -16.45 21.48 -19.68
CA ALA A 253 -16.94 22.81 -19.36
C ALA A 253 -17.11 23.71 -20.59
N SER A 254 -16.39 23.47 -21.69
CA SER A 254 -16.53 24.23 -22.93
C SER A 254 -17.64 23.68 -23.82
N ALA A 255 -17.87 22.36 -23.78
CA ALA A 255 -18.99 21.71 -24.46
C ALA A 255 -20.30 21.75 -23.65
N HIS A 256 -20.27 22.30 -22.43
CA HIS A 256 -21.42 22.41 -21.52
C HIS A 256 -22.14 21.08 -21.27
N ASN A 257 -21.37 19.99 -21.16
CA ASN A 257 -21.93 18.64 -21.04
C ASN A 257 -21.20 17.81 -19.99
N LEU A 258 -21.97 16.98 -19.27
CA LEU A 258 -21.46 15.94 -18.39
C LEU A 258 -21.87 14.57 -18.96
N THR A 259 -20.88 13.72 -19.24
CA THR A 259 -21.08 12.34 -19.69
C THR A 259 -20.73 11.37 -18.57
N VAL A 260 -21.65 10.47 -18.22
CA VAL A 260 -21.45 9.45 -17.17
C VAL A 260 -21.14 8.12 -17.83
N PHE A 261 -20.02 7.54 -17.40
CA PHE A 261 -19.57 6.21 -17.78
C PHE A 261 -19.71 5.26 -16.59
N LYS A 262 -20.20 4.05 -16.86
CA LYS A 262 -20.25 2.95 -15.90
C LYS A 262 -19.55 1.74 -16.51
N ASN A 263 -18.51 1.25 -15.85
CA ASN A 263 -17.68 0.13 -16.31
C ASN A 263 -17.13 0.33 -17.75
N GLY A 264 -16.88 1.58 -18.14
CA GLY A 264 -16.36 1.96 -19.46
C GLY A 264 -17.44 2.29 -20.50
N GLU A 265 -18.71 2.01 -20.23
CA GLU A 265 -19.82 2.30 -21.15
C GLU A 265 -20.47 3.64 -20.83
N GLU A 266 -20.75 4.47 -21.84
CA GLU A 266 -21.55 5.68 -21.68
C GLU A 266 -22.98 5.30 -21.35
N ILE A 267 -23.45 5.68 -20.16
CA ILE A 267 -24.82 5.39 -19.71
C ILE A 267 -25.73 6.61 -19.75
N LYS A 268 -25.16 7.82 -19.74
CA LYS A 268 -25.93 9.05 -19.88
C LYS A 268 -25.08 10.25 -20.27
N ARG A 269 -25.67 11.12 -21.09
CA ARG A 269 -25.15 12.43 -21.43
C ARG A 269 -26.11 13.52 -20.91
N ILE A 270 -25.58 14.51 -20.20
CA ILE A 270 -26.36 15.48 -19.43
C ILE A 270 -25.95 16.90 -19.83
N PRO A 271 -26.86 17.76 -20.32
CA PRO A 271 -26.55 19.18 -20.48
C PRO A 271 -26.34 19.82 -19.11
N VAL A 272 -25.26 20.58 -18.96
CA VAL A 272 -24.88 21.22 -17.69
C VAL A 272 -24.49 22.68 -17.90
N THR A 273 -24.48 23.44 -16.81
CA THR A 273 -23.74 24.70 -16.71
C THR A 273 -22.61 24.52 -15.69
N THR A 274 -21.45 25.11 -15.95
CA THR A 274 -20.35 25.20 -14.98
C THR A 274 -20.11 26.65 -14.56
N GLY A 275 -18.99 26.91 -13.89
CA GLY A 275 -18.60 28.22 -13.37
C GLY A 275 -18.39 29.29 -14.45
N LYS A 276 -18.98 30.47 -14.24
CA LYS A 276 -18.82 31.65 -15.11
C LYS A 276 -17.44 32.30 -14.94
N PRO A 277 -17.04 33.26 -15.81
CA PRO A 277 -15.80 34.01 -15.62
C PRO A 277 -15.68 34.63 -14.22
N GLY A 278 -14.52 34.45 -13.58
CA GLY A 278 -14.25 34.82 -12.18
C GLY A 278 -14.65 33.76 -11.14
N PHE A 279 -15.39 32.73 -11.53
CA PHE A 279 -15.81 31.61 -10.69
C PHE A 279 -15.70 30.27 -11.41
N GLU A 280 -14.72 30.16 -12.29
CA GLU A 280 -14.56 29.03 -13.19
C GLU A 280 -14.38 27.73 -12.41
N THR A 281 -15.08 26.68 -12.83
CA THR A 281 -15.01 25.37 -12.16
C THR A 281 -13.59 24.81 -12.30
N ARG A 282 -13.02 24.30 -11.20
CA ARG A 282 -11.66 23.72 -11.24
C ARG A 282 -11.58 22.55 -12.21
N ASN A 283 -10.50 22.48 -12.99
CA ASN A 283 -10.17 21.33 -13.84
C ASN A 283 -9.65 20.15 -13.01
N GLY A 284 -9.57 18.97 -13.62
CA GLY A 284 -8.95 17.79 -13.04
C GLY A 284 -9.94 16.81 -12.41
N VAL A 285 -9.37 15.78 -11.79
CA VAL A 285 -10.08 14.68 -11.14
C VAL A 285 -10.50 15.09 -9.74
N LYS A 286 -11.77 14.86 -9.40
CA LYS A 286 -12.35 15.06 -8.08
C LYS A 286 -13.04 13.78 -7.65
N VAL A 287 -12.74 13.31 -6.45
CA VAL A 287 -13.44 12.16 -5.87
C VAL A 287 -14.69 12.66 -5.16
N VAL A 288 -15.82 12.01 -5.39
CA VAL A 288 -17.07 12.33 -4.69
C VAL A 288 -16.86 12.15 -3.19
N LEU A 289 -17.05 13.24 -2.44
CA LEU A 289 -16.81 13.32 -1.00
C LEU A 289 -18.03 12.91 -0.18
N GLY A 290 -19.22 13.14 -0.74
CA GLY A 290 -20.47 12.94 -0.04
C GLY A 290 -21.66 13.29 -0.92
N LYS A 291 -22.84 12.94 -0.42
CA LYS A 291 -24.10 13.15 -1.10
C LYS A 291 -25.13 13.64 -0.10
N GLU A 292 -25.73 14.78 -0.38
CA GLU A 292 -26.74 15.41 0.45
C GLU A 292 -27.98 15.67 -0.39
N TYR A 293 -29.14 15.10 0.02
CA TYR A 293 -30.39 15.35 -0.70
C TYR A 293 -30.74 16.84 -0.71
N PHE A 294 -30.42 17.57 0.37
CA PHE A 294 -30.65 18.99 0.50
C PHE A 294 -29.42 19.68 1.10
N VAL A 295 -29.01 20.79 0.50
CA VAL A 295 -27.97 21.70 1.00
C VAL A 295 -28.46 23.13 0.83
N ARG A 296 -28.43 23.92 1.92
CA ARG A 296 -28.56 25.38 1.82
C ARG A 296 -27.18 25.96 1.48
N MET A 297 -26.94 26.25 0.21
CA MET A 297 -25.65 26.78 -0.26
C MET A 297 -25.63 28.30 -0.07
N ARG A 298 -24.69 28.81 0.73
CA ARG A 298 -24.53 30.24 1.01
C ARG A 298 -23.16 30.72 0.53
N GLY A 299 -23.12 31.75 -0.31
CA GLY A 299 -21.86 32.31 -0.84
C GLY A 299 -20.89 32.74 0.26
N THR A 300 -21.42 33.23 1.39
CA THR A 300 -20.61 33.64 2.55
C THR A 300 -19.80 32.49 3.16
N THR A 301 -20.24 31.25 3.03
CA THR A 301 -19.50 30.07 3.52
C THR A 301 -18.25 29.75 2.69
N VAL A 302 -18.17 30.31 1.48
CA VAL A 302 -17.05 30.12 0.54
C VAL A 302 -16.34 31.45 0.22
N GLY A 303 -16.56 32.48 1.05
CA GLY A 303 -15.85 33.76 0.96
C GLY A 303 -16.47 34.81 0.04
N ILE A 304 -17.67 34.58 -0.50
CA ILE A 304 -18.39 35.60 -1.28
C ILE A 304 -19.09 36.55 -0.31
N ALA A 305 -18.79 37.85 -0.43
CA ALA A 305 -19.31 38.87 0.47
C ALA A 305 -20.85 38.98 0.37
N GLU A 306 -21.50 39.06 1.53
CA GLU A 306 -22.94 39.31 1.63
C GLU A 306 -23.28 40.66 0.98
N GLY A 307 -24.38 40.70 0.21
CA GLY A 307 -24.82 41.90 -0.49
C GLY A 307 -24.01 42.27 -1.74
N SER A 308 -22.95 41.52 -2.07
CA SER A 308 -22.28 41.67 -3.37
C SER A 308 -23.17 41.20 -4.52
N ALA A 309 -22.86 41.62 -5.75
CA ALA A 309 -23.57 41.17 -6.96
C ALA A 309 -23.49 39.65 -7.18
N GLU A 310 -22.52 38.99 -6.54
CA GLU A 310 -22.24 37.55 -6.62
C GLU A 310 -22.85 36.76 -5.45
N SER A 311 -23.47 37.46 -4.49
CA SER A 311 -24.05 36.85 -3.29
C SER A 311 -25.19 35.89 -3.63
N TYR A 312 -25.21 34.74 -2.98
CA TYR A 312 -26.29 33.76 -3.11
C TYR A 312 -26.61 33.05 -1.79
N ASP A 313 -27.87 32.66 -1.63
CA ASP A 313 -28.38 31.78 -0.58
C ASP A 313 -29.47 30.91 -1.20
N LEU A 314 -29.12 29.67 -1.56
CA LEU A 314 -29.93 28.82 -2.43
C LEU A 314 -30.29 27.50 -1.73
N PRO A 315 -31.58 27.08 -1.79
CA PRO A 315 -31.99 25.73 -1.45
C PRO A 315 -31.65 24.80 -2.62
N VAL A 316 -30.63 23.96 -2.45
CA VAL A 316 -30.13 23.05 -3.49
C VAL A 316 -30.47 21.62 -3.15
N TYR A 317 -30.98 20.88 -4.14
CA TYR A 317 -31.36 19.47 -3.99
C TYR A 317 -30.45 18.54 -4.81
N TYR A 318 -30.40 17.27 -4.41
CA TYR A 318 -29.61 16.22 -5.06
C TYR A 318 -28.13 16.61 -5.20
N ALA A 319 -27.55 17.15 -4.15
CA ALA A 319 -26.20 17.69 -4.16
C ALA A 319 -25.18 16.57 -3.96
N THR A 320 -24.25 16.43 -4.89
CA THR A 320 -23.09 15.55 -4.79
C THR A 320 -21.84 16.40 -4.60
N ARG A 321 -21.25 16.35 -3.40
CA ARG A 321 -20.08 17.17 -3.04
C ARG A 321 -18.80 16.61 -3.67
N VAL A 322 -17.99 17.49 -4.26
CA VAL A 322 -16.70 17.11 -4.87
C VAL A 322 -15.50 17.89 -4.32
N THR A 323 -15.72 19.02 -3.63
CA THR A 323 -14.65 19.74 -2.90
C THR A 323 -15.12 20.21 -1.51
N TRP A 324 -14.17 20.45 -0.60
CA TRP A 324 -14.48 21.04 0.71
C TRP A 324 -14.80 22.54 0.63
N SER A 325 -14.24 23.23 -0.35
CA SER A 325 -14.52 24.64 -0.68
C SER A 325 -15.86 24.88 -1.38
N GLY A 326 -16.68 23.85 -1.59
CA GLY A 326 -18.09 24.02 -1.94
C GLY A 326 -18.44 23.85 -3.42
N GLU A 327 -17.65 23.13 -4.21
CA GLU A 327 -18.11 22.67 -5.53
C GLU A 327 -18.95 21.39 -5.41
N TYR A 328 -20.08 21.38 -6.10
CA TYR A 328 -21.03 20.28 -6.17
C TYR A 328 -21.48 20.00 -7.60
N VAL A 329 -21.99 18.79 -7.81
CA VAL A 329 -22.86 18.45 -8.94
C VAL A 329 -24.31 18.38 -8.40
N HIS A 330 -25.23 19.20 -8.92
CA HIS A 330 -26.54 19.37 -8.27
C HIS A 330 -27.68 19.87 -9.19
N ALA A 331 -28.91 19.86 -8.66
CA ALA A 331 -30.08 20.43 -9.31
C ALA A 331 -30.01 21.97 -9.34
N ALA A 332 -30.15 22.55 -10.53
CA ALA A 332 -30.17 23.99 -10.77
C ALA A 332 -31.36 24.37 -11.68
N PRO A 333 -32.62 24.23 -11.19
CA PRO A 333 -33.81 24.53 -12.00
C PRO A 333 -33.85 25.98 -12.50
N TRP A 334 -33.19 26.91 -11.80
CA TRP A 334 -33.07 28.31 -12.21
C TRP A 334 -32.18 28.55 -13.44
N SER A 335 -31.34 27.58 -13.84
CA SER A 335 -30.38 27.72 -14.94
C SER A 335 -30.66 26.81 -16.14
N VAL A 336 -31.84 26.21 -16.24
CA VAL A 336 -32.17 25.25 -17.33
C VAL A 336 -31.98 25.83 -18.72
N GLY A 337 -32.20 27.13 -18.92
CA GLY A 337 -31.95 27.81 -20.19
C GLY A 337 -30.47 27.97 -20.56
N SER A 338 -29.55 27.82 -19.61
CA SER A 338 -28.10 27.91 -19.83
C SER A 338 -27.43 26.53 -19.92
N GLN A 339 -28.06 25.48 -19.40
CA GLN A 339 -27.50 24.13 -19.41
C GLN A 339 -27.34 23.61 -20.84
N GLY A 340 -26.11 23.25 -21.22
CA GLY A 340 -25.78 22.89 -22.59
C GLY A 340 -25.42 24.07 -23.51
N TYR A 341 -25.35 25.30 -22.99
CA TYR A 341 -25.11 26.49 -23.82
C TYR A 341 -24.18 27.54 -23.19
N ALA A 342 -24.22 27.73 -21.86
CA ALA A 342 -23.44 28.77 -21.19
C ALA A 342 -23.09 28.39 -19.74
N ASN A 343 -21.98 28.94 -19.25
CA ASN A 343 -21.52 28.78 -17.88
C ASN A 343 -21.96 29.97 -17.02
N VAL A 344 -22.85 29.73 -16.07
CA VAL A 344 -23.49 30.77 -15.24
C VAL A 344 -23.40 30.52 -13.74
N SER A 345 -22.74 29.45 -13.28
CA SER A 345 -22.64 29.10 -11.86
C SER A 345 -21.46 29.80 -11.17
N HIS A 346 -21.37 29.66 -9.84
CA HIS A 346 -20.20 30.07 -9.04
C HIS A 346 -19.20 28.92 -8.81
N GLY A 347 -19.08 27.99 -9.78
CA GLY A 347 -18.13 26.88 -9.75
C GLY A 347 -18.77 25.50 -9.70
N CYS A 348 -20.03 25.39 -9.27
CA CYS A 348 -20.76 24.11 -9.29
C CYS A 348 -21.11 23.65 -10.71
N THR A 349 -21.28 22.34 -10.89
CA THR A 349 -21.87 21.76 -12.11
C THR A 349 -23.39 21.62 -11.90
N GLY A 350 -24.15 22.54 -12.50
CA GLY A 350 -25.60 22.59 -12.39
C GLY A 350 -26.30 21.87 -13.54
N MET A 351 -27.38 21.15 -13.25
CA MET A 351 -28.20 20.43 -14.23
C MET A 351 -29.69 20.47 -13.87
N SER A 352 -30.56 19.99 -14.76
CA SER A 352 -32.00 19.91 -14.48
C SER A 352 -32.27 19.03 -13.26
N THR A 353 -33.35 19.30 -12.52
CA THR A 353 -33.69 18.52 -11.31
C THR A 353 -33.81 17.03 -11.59
N ALA A 354 -34.40 16.64 -12.73
CA ALA A 354 -34.52 15.23 -13.12
C ALA A 354 -33.14 14.58 -13.39
N ASN A 355 -32.22 15.31 -14.03
CA ASN A 355 -30.87 14.81 -14.26
C ASN A 355 -30.05 14.74 -12.96
N ALA A 356 -30.21 15.72 -12.07
CA ALA A 356 -29.57 15.70 -10.77
C ALA A 356 -30.06 14.55 -9.89
N ALA A 357 -31.37 14.28 -9.88
CA ALA A 357 -31.93 13.12 -9.19
C ALA A 357 -31.38 11.80 -9.75
N TRP A 358 -31.31 11.67 -11.08
CA TRP A 358 -30.70 10.51 -11.73
C TRP A 358 -29.21 10.39 -11.39
N PHE A 359 -28.45 11.47 -11.47
CA PHE A 359 -27.01 11.48 -11.17
C PHE A 359 -26.77 11.06 -9.73
N PHE A 360 -27.49 11.69 -8.79
CA PHE A 360 -27.47 11.36 -7.38
C PHE A 360 -27.82 9.89 -7.12
N ALA A 361 -28.72 9.26 -7.88
CA ALA A 361 -29.02 7.83 -7.73
C ALA A 361 -27.91 6.92 -8.28
N ASN A 362 -27.12 7.39 -9.26
CA ASN A 362 -26.15 6.57 -10.00
C ASN A 362 -24.69 6.75 -9.54
N VAL A 363 -24.40 7.71 -8.66
CA VAL A 363 -23.07 7.92 -8.08
C VAL A 363 -23.04 7.59 -6.58
N ARG A 364 -21.85 7.32 -6.06
CA ARG A 364 -21.55 7.09 -4.64
C ARG A 364 -20.29 7.84 -4.22
N GLN A 365 -20.06 7.91 -2.91
CA GLN A 365 -18.79 8.39 -2.37
C GLN A 365 -17.63 7.55 -2.93
N GLY A 366 -16.54 8.19 -3.33
CA GLY A 366 -15.41 7.52 -3.98
C GLY A 366 -15.50 7.46 -5.52
N ASP A 367 -16.65 7.75 -6.13
CA ASP A 367 -16.73 7.84 -7.60
C ASP A 367 -15.99 9.07 -8.12
N ILE A 368 -15.69 9.08 -9.42
CA ILE A 368 -14.92 10.15 -10.04
C ILE A 368 -15.83 11.16 -10.73
N VAL A 369 -15.58 12.44 -10.47
CA VAL A 369 -16.00 13.56 -11.31
C VAL A 369 -14.75 14.21 -11.88
N GLN A 370 -14.55 14.13 -13.19
CA GLN A 370 -13.44 14.76 -13.88
C GLN A 370 -13.95 15.98 -14.64
N VAL A 371 -13.31 17.13 -14.45
CA VAL A 371 -13.60 18.35 -15.22
C VAL A 371 -12.46 18.63 -16.19
N VAL A 372 -12.81 18.90 -17.44
CA VAL A 372 -11.88 19.29 -18.50
C VAL A 372 -12.37 20.56 -19.21
N ASN A 373 -11.46 21.22 -19.93
CA ASN A 373 -11.75 22.37 -20.77
C ASN A 373 -12.42 23.54 -20.04
N SER A 374 -12.23 23.65 -18.73
CA SER A 374 -12.60 24.84 -17.97
C SER A 374 -11.49 25.89 -18.05
N TYR A 375 -11.84 27.16 -17.94
CA TYR A 375 -10.87 28.24 -17.75
C TYR A 375 -10.34 28.32 -16.30
N GLY A 376 -10.89 27.51 -15.38
CA GLY A 376 -10.47 27.46 -13.98
C GLY A 376 -9.14 26.73 -13.78
N HIS A 377 -8.49 26.97 -12.64
CA HIS A 377 -7.24 26.27 -12.29
C HIS A 377 -7.47 24.79 -12.00
N THR A 378 -6.39 24.01 -11.96
CA THR A 378 -6.46 22.58 -11.60
C THR A 378 -6.85 22.41 -10.13
N MET A 379 -7.67 21.40 -9.86
CA MET A 379 -8.06 20.95 -8.52
C MET A 379 -6.85 20.86 -7.59
N GLU A 380 -6.98 21.41 -6.39
CA GLU A 380 -5.94 21.33 -5.37
C GLU A 380 -5.69 19.86 -5.00
N THR A 381 -4.42 19.51 -4.92
CA THR A 381 -3.99 18.13 -4.66
C THR A 381 -4.52 17.60 -3.33
N PHE A 382 -4.43 18.42 -2.27
CA PHE A 382 -4.81 18.08 -0.91
C PHE A 382 -5.54 19.25 -0.25
N GLY A 383 -6.17 19.01 0.90
CA GLY A 383 -6.81 20.05 1.72
C GLY A 383 -8.18 20.52 1.22
N ASN A 384 -8.49 20.35 -0.06
CA ASN A 384 -9.79 20.73 -0.65
C ASN A 384 -10.67 19.53 -1.08
N GLY A 385 -10.35 18.33 -0.61
CA GLY A 385 -10.97 17.08 -1.04
C GLY A 385 -9.88 16.06 -1.35
N PHE A 386 -10.19 15.10 -2.21
CA PHE A 386 -9.21 14.15 -2.73
C PHE A 386 -8.80 14.54 -4.14
N GLY A 387 -7.74 15.35 -4.24
CA GLY A 387 -7.08 15.69 -5.50
C GLY A 387 -5.92 14.75 -5.84
N ASP A 388 -5.80 13.64 -5.12
CA ASP A 388 -4.73 12.64 -5.17
C ASP A 388 -4.39 12.14 -6.59
N TRP A 389 -5.42 12.03 -7.42
CA TRP A 389 -5.34 11.56 -8.81
C TRP A 389 -4.88 12.63 -9.80
N ASN A 390 -4.71 13.89 -9.35
CA ASN A 390 -4.10 14.96 -10.15
C ASN A 390 -2.58 14.98 -10.00
N ILE A 391 -2.00 14.14 -9.13
CA ILE A 391 -0.56 13.91 -9.05
C ILE A 391 -0.20 12.74 -9.98
N ASP A 392 0.75 12.95 -10.89
CA ASP A 392 1.35 11.85 -11.65
C ASP A 392 1.92 10.77 -10.71
N TRP A 393 1.83 9.50 -11.10
CA TRP A 393 2.28 8.38 -10.28
C TRP A 393 3.75 8.49 -9.83
N THR A 394 4.64 8.95 -10.70
CA THR A 394 6.06 9.11 -10.36
C THR A 394 6.20 10.13 -9.23
N LYS A 395 5.52 11.28 -9.36
CA LYS A 395 5.49 12.31 -8.31
C LYS A 395 4.79 11.80 -7.04
N TRP A 396 3.72 11.02 -7.16
CA TRP A 396 3.04 10.40 -6.02
C TRP A 396 4.03 9.59 -5.17
N THR A 397 4.83 8.73 -5.81
CA THR A 397 5.80 7.88 -5.12
C THR A 397 6.94 8.64 -4.44
N THR A 398 7.22 9.90 -4.83
CA THR A 398 8.22 10.74 -4.13
C THR A 398 7.76 11.23 -2.76
N GLY A 399 6.45 11.19 -2.48
CA GLY A 399 5.92 11.51 -1.15
C GLY A 399 6.01 10.36 -0.14
N SER A 400 6.58 9.22 -0.55
CA SER A 400 6.89 8.09 0.35
C SER A 400 8.20 8.33 1.10
N ALA A 401 8.23 7.98 2.38
CA ALA A 401 9.44 7.94 3.20
C ALA A 401 10.32 6.70 2.91
N LEU A 402 9.82 5.75 2.10
CA LEU A 402 10.53 4.51 1.75
C LEU A 402 11.28 4.61 0.42
N THR A 403 10.94 5.58 -0.42
CA THR A 403 11.55 5.81 -1.75
C THR A 403 12.58 6.94 -1.75
N SER A 404 12.61 7.75 -0.69
CA SER A 404 13.45 8.96 -0.54
C SER A 404 14.83 8.70 0.06
N GLY A 405 15.15 7.46 0.44
CA GLY A 405 16.52 7.04 0.70
C GLY A 405 17.21 6.72 -0.62
N GLU A 406 18.43 7.25 -0.82
CA GLU A 406 19.30 6.99 -1.97
C GLU A 406 19.05 5.59 -2.57
N GLN A 407 18.85 5.56 -3.89
CA GLN A 407 19.17 4.37 -4.68
C GLN A 407 20.65 4.04 -4.46
N ARG A 408 21.00 3.42 -3.33
CA ARG A 408 22.13 2.52 -3.30
C ARG A 408 21.80 1.47 -4.33
N PRO A 409 22.64 1.28 -5.36
CA PRO A 409 22.39 0.24 -6.34
C PRO A 409 22.18 -1.03 -5.52
N ARG A 410 21.03 -1.68 -5.72
CA ARG A 410 20.90 -3.08 -5.32
C ARG A 410 22.03 -3.77 -6.05
N GLN A 411 23.14 -4.01 -5.34
CA GLN A 411 24.05 -5.04 -5.78
C GLN A 411 23.17 -6.28 -5.83
N ASP A 412 23.04 -6.78 -7.05
CA ASP A 412 22.38 -8.01 -7.40
C ASP A 412 23.16 -9.15 -6.73
N THR A 413 23.02 -9.29 -5.42
CA THR A 413 23.41 -10.48 -4.69
C THR A 413 22.20 -11.38 -4.73
N SER A 414 22.19 -12.19 -5.78
CA SER A 414 21.37 -13.38 -5.94
C SER A 414 21.43 -14.24 -4.68
N ARG A 415 20.49 -14.00 -3.75
CA ARG A 415 20.04 -14.98 -2.77
C ARG A 415 18.52 -14.91 -2.70
N LEU A 416 17.91 -16.05 -3.01
CA LEU A 416 16.48 -16.31 -3.03
C LEU A 416 15.84 -15.76 -1.75
N ARG A 417 15.11 -14.65 -1.87
CA ARG A 417 14.20 -14.20 -0.82
C ARG A 417 12.88 -14.95 -1.01
N PRO A 418 12.30 -15.58 0.02
CA PRO A 418 10.93 -16.05 -0.06
C PRO A 418 10.02 -14.83 -0.26
N THR A 419 9.40 -14.73 -1.43
CA THR A 419 8.19 -13.94 -1.60
C THR A 419 7.08 -14.61 -0.82
N SER A 420 6.59 -13.94 0.23
CA SER A 420 5.34 -14.30 0.88
C SER A 420 4.21 -14.27 -0.17
N VAL A 421 3.53 -15.41 -0.33
CA VAL A 421 2.25 -15.51 -1.04
C VAL A 421 1.13 -15.05 -0.12
#